data_AF-A0A9X3AGM5-F1
#
_entry.id   AF-A0A9X3AGM5-F1
#
_cell.length_a   1.000
_cell.length_b   1.000
_cell.length_c   1.000
_cell.angle_alpha   90.00
_cell.angle_beta   90.00
_cell.angle_gamma   90.00
#
_symmetry.space_group_name_H-M   'P 1'
#
loop_
_entity.id
_entity.type
_entity.pdbx_description
1 polymer ?
#
loop_
_entity_poly.entity_id
_entity_poly.type
_entity_poly.pdbx_seq_one_letter_code
_entity_poly.pdbx_strand_id
1 'polypeptide(L)'
;MDRGAFEARFAEATDRCVASAAKFLVEALPADRVFRVRLNSSYDGNPPRPGGLVYPEDGSEALAFALRSVDADTVVDTLWRDGAVPEWINLAVVDETGDRTVVEVVAAGRFTADGRSSYGPNPDLAPFHPVGPTLPPGGERRFSVHHRAECWTRADVDRLATFAGEVVFLDLVTADLDAAVVAGLPTLPALAVVEHRACAFGPDALAPFARMPALRTLRVRVARGAAFSVAGDATCPQVRSLSLTDLPPTPWGFEQVPRRVPNLTDLTLAAEVLHLDGSFGSGLDRVGITAGRVVGRAVVPAGLEFTSTMRPVSAPLVISGADHLQPGVAGGGPGELADVDARP
;
A
#
# COMPACT_ATOMS: atom_id res chain seq x y z
N MET A 1 -17.91 7.28 24.97
CA MET A 1 -17.17 6.48 25.98
C MET A 1 -16.31 7.45 26.78
N ASP A 2 -16.25 7.34 28.11
CA ASP A 2 -15.33 8.19 28.88
C ASP A 2 -13.86 7.80 28.61
N ARG A 3 -12.94 8.74 28.79
CA ARG A 3 -11.53 8.56 28.47
C ARG A 3 -10.88 7.43 29.28
N GLY A 4 -11.21 7.31 30.56
CA GLY A 4 -10.64 6.28 31.43
C GLY A 4 -11.04 4.87 31.02
N ALA A 5 -12.30 4.68 30.63
CA ALA A 5 -12.75 3.41 30.05
C ALA A 5 -12.05 3.08 28.73
N PHE A 6 -11.80 4.08 27.88
CA PHE A 6 -11.07 3.89 26.62
C PHE A 6 -9.62 3.46 26.87
N GLU A 7 -8.93 4.15 27.78
CA GLU A 7 -7.55 3.86 28.17
C GLU A 7 -7.41 2.44 28.75
N ALA A 8 -8.28 2.06 29.69
CA ALA A 8 -8.28 0.72 30.27
C ALA A 8 -8.49 -0.37 29.21
N ARG A 9 -9.41 -0.16 28.27
CA ARG A 9 -9.67 -1.08 27.15
C ARG A 9 -8.51 -1.14 26.17
N PHE A 10 -7.85 -0.01 25.91
CA PHE A 10 -6.65 0.02 25.05
C PHE A 10 -5.52 -0.81 25.64
N ALA A 11 -5.25 -0.66 26.94
CA ALA A 11 -4.26 -1.46 27.65
C ALA A 11 -4.58 -2.95 27.58
N GLU A 12 -5.82 -3.33 27.91
CA GLU A 12 -6.27 -4.72 27.86
C GLU A 12 -6.20 -5.31 26.43
N ALA A 13 -6.61 -4.56 25.41
CA ALA A 13 -6.56 -5.00 24.03
C ALA A 13 -5.12 -5.17 23.54
N THR A 14 -4.21 -4.31 23.99
CA THR A 14 -2.77 -4.42 23.71
C THR A 14 -2.17 -5.67 24.34
N ASP A 15 -2.49 -5.95 25.61
CA ASP A 15 -2.04 -7.17 26.30
C ASP A 15 -2.50 -8.42 25.56
N ARG A 16 -3.78 -8.47 25.17
CA ARG A 16 -4.35 -9.58 24.39
C ARG A 16 -3.67 -9.73 23.03
N CYS A 17 -3.37 -8.61 22.36
CA CYS A 17 -2.68 -8.61 21.07
C CYS A 17 -1.27 -9.22 21.20
N VAL A 18 -0.47 -8.75 22.15
CA VAL A 18 0.90 -9.23 22.38
C VAL A 18 0.90 -10.71 22.80
N ALA A 19 0.02 -11.10 23.74
CA ALA A 19 -0.10 -12.49 24.17
C ALA A 19 -0.54 -13.44 23.04
N SER A 20 -1.37 -12.95 22.11
CA SER A 20 -1.73 -13.71 20.91
C SER A 20 -0.53 -13.85 19.97
N ALA A 21 0.16 -12.75 19.69
CA ALA A 21 1.32 -12.72 18.79
C ALA A 21 2.45 -13.64 19.24
N ALA A 22 2.75 -13.70 20.55
CA ALA A 22 3.78 -14.57 21.12
C ALA A 22 3.60 -16.06 20.80
N LYS A 23 2.38 -16.50 20.44
CA LYS A 23 2.11 -17.89 20.02
C LYS A 23 2.61 -18.20 18.61
N PHE A 24 2.75 -17.16 17.78
CA PHE A 24 3.09 -17.27 16.36
C PHE A 24 4.51 -16.78 16.06
N LEU A 25 5.04 -15.84 16.83
CA LEU A 25 6.35 -15.24 16.55
C LEU A 25 7.49 -16.10 17.10
N VAL A 26 8.65 -16.14 16.44
CA VAL A 26 9.86 -16.82 16.96
C VAL A 26 10.61 -15.92 17.95
N GLU A 27 10.51 -14.60 17.78
CA GLU A 27 11.11 -13.61 18.65
C GLU A 27 10.46 -13.64 20.05
N ALA A 28 11.27 -13.36 21.07
CA ALA A 28 10.76 -13.00 22.37
C ALA A 28 10.27 -11.55 22.30
N LEU A 29 9.06 -11.28 22.79
CA LEU A 29 8.47 -9.95 22.78
C LEU A 29 8.77 -9.25 24.12
N PRO A 30 9.56 -8.15 24.14
CA PRO A 30 9.81 -7.40 25.35
C PRO A 30 8.54 -6.83 25.96
N ALA A 31 8.53 -6.67 27.29
CA ALA A 31 7.41 -6.11 28.02
C ALA A 31 7.17 -4.64 27.69
N ASP A 32 8.25 -3.89 27.44
CA ASP A 32 8.19 -2.49 27.04
C ASP A 32 7.61 -2.36 25.63
N ARG A 33 6.75 -1.37 25.44
CA ARG A 33 5.97 -1.20 24.21
C ARG A 33 6.14 0.19 23.65
N VAL A 34 6.20 0.25 22.33
CA VAL A 34 5.99 1.47 21.56
C VAL A 34 4.94 1.20 20.50
N PHE A 35 4.27 2.27 20.09
CA PHE A 35 3.13 2.18 19.19
C PHE A 35 3.43 2.90 17.88
N ARG A 36 3.00 2.29 16.78
CA ARG A 36 2.90 2.90 15.47
C ARG A 36 1.43 3.13 15.16
N VAL A 37 0.98 4.39 15.15
CA VAL A 37 -0.43 4.70 14.90
C VAL A 37 -0.64 5.03 13.43
N ARG A 38 -1.61 4.36 12.80
CA ARG A 38 -2.12 4.69 11.46
C ARG A 38 -3.54 5.19 11.58
N LEU A 39 -3.72 6.47 11.30
CA LEU A 39 -5.03 7.10 11.25
C LEU A 39 -5.63 6.97 9.84
N ASN A 40 -6.91 7.32 9.73
CA ASN A 40 -7.62 7.37 8.45
C ASN A 40 -7.46 6.12 7.56
N SER A 41 -7.56 4.93 8.18
CA SER A 41 -7.37 3.65 7.48
C SER A 41 -8.68 3.02 6.98
N SER A 42 -9.78 3.78 6.95
CA SER A 42 -11.06 3.40 6.34
C SER A 42 -11.25 4.05 4.97
N TYR A 43 -11.98 3.39 4.08
CA TYR A 43 -12.41 4.02 2.82
C TYR A 43 -13.51 5.05 3.09
N ASP A 44 -13.15 6.32 3.12
CA ASP A 44 -14.04 7.42 3.46
C ASP A 44 -14.97 7.88 2.32
N GLY A 45 -15.09 7.10 1.23
CA GLY A 45 -15.96 7.46 0.10
C GLY A 45 -17.45 7.54 0.43
N ASN A 46 -17.89 6.99 1.57
CA ASN A 46 -19.27 7.14 2.03
C ASN A 46 -19.44 8.45 2.83
N PRO A 47 -20.62 9.09 2.84
CA PRO A 47 -20.87 10.19 3.76
C PRO A 47 -20.72 9.73 5.23
N PRO A 48 -20.25 10.60 6.16
CA PRO A 48 -20.34 10.34 7.58
C PRO A 48 -21.79 10.10 8.00
N ARG A 49 -22.02 9.22 8.97
CA ARG A 49 -23.34 9.12 9.62
C ARG A 49 -23.62 10.41 10.40
N PRO A 50 -24.89 10.76 10.67
CA PRO A 50 -25.21 11.86 11.56
C PRO A 50 -24.47 11.72 12.89
N GLY A 51 -23.69 12.75 13.27
CA GLY A 51 -22.85 12.74 14.48
C GLY A 51 -21.47 12.10 14.33
N GLY A 52 -21.11 11.58 13.15
CA GLY A 52 -19.75 11.13 12.84
C GLY A 52 -18.80 12.30 12.63
N LEU A 53 -17.63 12.23 13.25
CA LEU A 53 -16.55 13.22 13.10
C LEU A 53 -15.46 12.65 12.19
N VAL A 54 -14.81 13.54 11.42
CA VAL A 54 -13.64 13.23 10.58
C VAL A 54 -12.61 14.33 10.81
N TYR A 55 -11.34 13.96 10.84
CA TYR A 55 -10.22 14.86 11.09
C TYR A 55 -9.32 14.89 9.85
N PRO A 56 -9.44 15.92 8.97
CA PRO A 56 -8.75 15.94 7.67
C PRO A 56 -7.23 15.80 7.76
N GLU A 57 -6.63 16.27 8.85
CA GLU A 57 -5.20 16.21 9.14
C GLU A 57 -4.66 14.78 9.35
N ASP A 58 -5.53 13.83 9.69
CA ASP A 58 -5.18 12.42 9.94
C ASP A 58 -4.58 11.72 8.71
N GLY A 59 -4.81 12.27 7.51
CA GLY A 59 -4.24 11.77 6.26
C GLY A 59 -2.85 12.29 5.92
N SER A 60 -2.26 13.16 6.75
CA SER A 60 -0.98 13.81 6.42
C SER A 60 0.23 12.91 6.70
N GLU A 61 1.21 12.94 5.79
CA GLU A 61 2.47 12.17 5.93
C GLU A 61 3.28 12.63 7.16
N ALA A 62 3.28 13.93 7.45
CA ALA A 62 3.97 14.48 8.61
C ALA A 62 3.44 13.91 9.94
N LEU A 63 2.11 13.78 10.06
CA LEU A 63 1.49 13.18 11.24
C LEU A 63 1.75 11.67 11.31
N ALA A 64 1.66 10.96 10.18
CA ALA A 64 1.98 9.53 10.13
C ALA A 64 3.44 9.26 10.55
N PHE A 65 4.38 10.13 10.14
CA PHE A 65 5.77 10.05 10.58
C PHE A 65 5.91 10.35 12.07
N ALA A 66 5.25 11.38 12.60
CA ALA A 66 5.29 11.72 14.02
C ALA A 66 4.75 10.59 14.92
N LEU A 67 3.75 9.84 14.43
CA LEU A 67 3.08 8.76 15.16
C LEU A 67 3.71 7.37 14.95
N ARG A 68 4.90 7.29 14.34
CA ARG A 68 5.54 5.99 14.02
C ARG A 68 6.11 5.25 15.23
N SER A 69 6.40 5.98 16.32
CA SER A 69 6.94 5.43 17.56
C SER A 69 6.56 6.35 18.72
N VAL A 70 5.44 6.04 19.35
CA VAL A 70 4.88 6.82 20.46
C VAL A 70 4.54 5.92 21.66
N ASP A 71 4.33 6.53 22.82
CA ASP A 71 3.87 5.83 24.02
C ASP A 71 2.33 5.64 24.04
N ALA A 72 1.85 4.88 25.02
CA ALA A 72 0.42 4.58 25.16
C ALA A 72 -0.43 5.84 25.39
N ASP A 73 0.07 6.79 26.18
CA ASP A 73 -0.65 8.03 26.50
C ASP A 73 -0.86 8.87 25.24
N THR A 74 0.17 8.97 24.39
CA THR A 74 0.07 9.63 23.08
C THR A 74 -0.93 8.92 22.16
N VAL A 75 -1.00 7.58 22.19
CA VAL A 75 -2.04 6.85 21.43
C VAL A 75 -3.43 7.23 21.94
N VAL A 76 -3.63 7.25 23.25
CA VAL A 76 -4.93 7.59 23.85
C VAL A 76 -5.32 9.03 23.54
N ASP A 77 -4.41 9.99 23.66
CA ASP A 77 -4.65 11.40 23.31
C ASP A 77 -4.95 11.58 21.81
N THR A 78 -4.30 10.79 20.96
CA THR A 78 -4.54 10.84 19.51
C THR A 78 -5.91 10.27 19.13
N LEU A 79 -6.34 9.17 19.77
CA LEU A 79 -7.54 8.44 19.38
C LEU A 79 -8.79 8.86 20.19
N TRP A 80 -8.64 9.40 21.38
CA TRP A 80 -9.76 9.94 22.15
C TRP A 80 -9.80 11.46 21.99
N ARG A 81 -10.71 11.96 21.13
CA ARG A 81 -10.79 13.38 20.77
C ARG A 81 -12.22 13.88 20.90
N ASP A 82 -12.42 14.99 21.61
CA ASP A 82 -13.72 15.66 21.77
C ASP A 82 -14.87 14.72 22.24
N GLY A 83 -14.56 13.76 23.12
CA GLY A 83 -15.53 12.79 23.62
C GLY A 83 -15.89 11.67 22.63
N ALA A 84 -15.18 11.60 21.49
CA ALA A 84 -15.35 10.59 20.45
C ALA A 84 -14.11 9.70 20.30
N VAL A 85 -14.32 8.51 19.73
CA VAL A 85 -13.29 7.49 19.45
C VAL A 85 -13.46 6.93 18.04
N PRO A 86 -12.43 6.33 17.41
CA PRO A 86 -12.56 5.69 16.11
C PRO A 86 -13.66 4.61 16.12
N GLU A 87 -14.37 4.46 15.00
CA GLU A 87 -15.41 3.42 14.85
C GLU A 87 -14.86 1.99 15.00
N TRP A 88 -13.58 1.78 14.69
CA TRP A 88 -12.83 0.54 14.93
C TRP A 88 -11.33 0.84 15.05
N ILE A 89 -10.63 -0.01 15.80
CA ILE A 89 -9.18 0.05 16.00
C ILE A 89 -8.61 -1.36 15.94
N ASN A 90 -7.77 -1.66 14.95
CA ASN A 90 -7.02 -2.92 14.89
C ASN A 90 -5.68 -2.78 15.60
N LEU A 91 -5.29 -3.82 16.34
CA LEU A 91 -4.00 -3.92 17.02
C LEU A 91 -3.25 -5.14 16.51
N ALA A 92 -2.00 -4.94 16.08
CA ALA A 92 -1.12 -5.99 15.59
C ALA A 92 0.31 -5.79 16.10
N VAL A 93 0.99 -6.87 16.50
CA VAL A 93 2.45 -6.81 16.69
C VAL A 93 3.10 -6.83 15.31
N VAL A 94 3.93 -5.81 15.03
CA VAL A 94 4.51 -5.60 13.70
C VAL A 94 6.02 -5.58 13.67
N ASP A 95 6.67 -5.43 14.82
CA ASP A 95 8.13 -5.40 14.92
C ASP A 95 8.62 -5.63 16.36
N GLU A 96 9.93 -5.80 16.50
CA GLU A 96 10.67 -5.94 17.75
C GLU A 96 12.01 -5.20 17.59
N THR A 97 12.49 -4.49 18.61
CA THR A 97 13.65 -3.56 18.50
C THR A 97 14.87 -3.99 19.32
N GLY A 98 14.82 -5.19 19.91
CA GLY A 98 15.72 -5.70 20.93
C GLY A 98 15.22 -5.41 22.34
N ASP A 99 14.75 -4.18 22.61
CA ASP A 99 14.30 -3.73 23.93
C ASP A 99 12.79 -3.50 24.02
N ARG A 100 12.10 -3.33 22.89
CA ARG A 100 10.66 -3.01 22.86
C ARG A 100 9.90 -3.83 21.81
N THR A 101 8.67 -4.16 22.16
CA THR A 101 7.65 -4.65 21.21
C THR A 101 6.98 -3.47 20.51
N VAL A 102 6.90 -3.52 19.18
CA VAL A 102 6.19 -2.50 18.39
C VAL A 102 4.78 -3.00 18.05
N VAL A 103 3.77 -2.28 18.54
CA VAL A 103 2.36 -2.55 18.26
C VAL A 103 1.83 -1.51 17.29
N GLU A 104 1.35 -1.97 16.14
CA GLU A 104 0.64 -1.12 15.20
C GLU A 104 -0.82 -0.95 15.62
N VAL A 105 -1.27 0.30 15.63
CA VAL A 105 -2.62 0.73 15.96
C VAL A 105 -3.24 1.32 14.70
N VAL A 106 -4.07 0.56 13.99
CA VAL A 106 -4.73 0.99 12.76
C VAL A 106 -6.15 1.42 13.08
N ALA A 107 -6.47 2.70 12.89
CA ALA A 107 -7.75 3.30 13.27
C ALA A 107 -8.57 3.72 12.05
N ALA A 108 -9.89 3.63 12.18
CA ALA A 108 -10.83 4.23 11.24
C ALA A 108 -10.61 5.75 11.12
N GLY A 109 -10.93 6.33 9.95
CA GLY A 109 -10.96 7.78 9.75
C GLY A 109 -12.17 8.47 10.40
N ARG A 110 -13.18 7.69 10.80
CA ARG A 110 -14.42 8.17 11.42
C ARG A 110 -14.41 7.97 12.91
N PHE A 111 -14.90 8.99 13.61
CA PHE A 111 -15.01 9.03 15.05
C PHE A 111 -16.46 9.15 15.47
N THR A 112 -16.80 8.50 16.59
CA THR A 112 -18.16 8.48 17.15
C THR A 112 -18.12 8.66 18.66
N ALA A 113 -19.07 9.42 19.19
CA ALA A 113 -19.33 9.50 20.63
C ALA A 113 -20.14 8.29 21.14
N ASP A 114 -20.87 7.62 20.23
CA ASP A 114 -21.66 6.43 20.55
C ASP A 114 -20.78 5.19 20.62
N GLY A 115 -20.39 4.82 21.84
CA GLY A 115 -19.61 3.61 22.11
C GLY A 115 -20.31 2.30 21.78
N ARG A 116 -21.57 2.31 21.32
CA ARG A 116 -22.30 1.13 20.83
C ARG A 116 -22.24 0.98 19.31
N SER A 117 -21.88 2.04 18.58
CA SER A 117 -21.78 2.03 17.12
C SER A 117 -20.46 1.46 16.59
N SER A 118 -19.57 1.02 17.47
CA SER A 118 -18.30 0.42 17.09
C SER A 118 -18.52 -0.93 16.43
N TYR A 119 -17.92 -1.11 15.25
CA TYR A 119 -17.86 -2.42 14.60
C TYR A 119 -17.04 -3.35 15.49
N GLY A 120 -17.48 -4.58 15.71
CA GLY A 120 -16.68 -5.52 16.50
C GLY A 120 -17.41 -6.78 16.97
N PRO A 121 -16.73 -7.94 16.99
CA PRO A 121 -17.32 -9.17 17.50
C PRO A 121 -17.39 -9.20 19.04
N ASN A 122 -16.64 -8.34 19.73
CA ASN A 122 -16.59 -8.28 21.19
C ASN A 122 -17.00 -6.89 21.70
N PRO A 123 -18.24 -6.69 22.17
CA PRO A 123 -18.72 -5.39 22.65
C PRO A 123 -17.99 -4.91 23.91
N ASP A 124 -17.39 -5.82 24.70
CA ASP A 124 -16.72 -5.46 25.95
C ASP A 124 -15.37 -4.78 25.70
N LEU A 125 -14.72 -5.12 24.59
CA LEU A 125 -13.42 -4.58 24.17
C LEU A 125 -13.55 -3.52 23.07
N ALA A 126 -14.76 -3.22 22.61
CA ALA A 126 -14.95 -2.27 21.53
C ALA A 126 -14.44 -0.86 21.94
N PRO A 127 -13.82 -0.09 21.02
CA PRO A 127 -13.69 -0.34 19.58
C PRO A 127 -12.46 -1.18 19.15
N PHE A 128 -11.78 -1.87 20.06
CA PHE A 128 -10.51 -2.53 19.77
C PHE A 128 -10.67 -3.96 19.24
N HIS A 129 -9.80 -4.31 18.28
CA HIS A 129 -9.68 -5.62 17.65
C HIS A 129 -8.22 -6.08 17.66
N PRO A 130 -7.82 -6.90 18.64
CA PRO A 130 -6.51 -7.54 18.60
C PRO A 130 -6.49 -8.59 17.48
N VAL A 131 -5.88 -8.25 16.34
CA VAL A 131 -5.84 -9.12 15.14
C VAL A 131 -4.62 -10.04 15.12
N GLY A 132 -3.63 -9.80 15.99
CA GLY A 132 -2.37 -10.56 16.00
C GLY A 132 -1.41 -10.11 14.88
N PRO A 133 -0.26 -10.78 14.72
CA PRO A 133 0.72 -10.42 13.70
C PRO A 133 0.21 -10.78 12.31
N THR A 134 0.70 -10.08 11.30
CA THR A 134 0.46 -10.48 9.90
C THR A 134 1.11 -11.84 9.66
N LEU A 135 0.35 -12.83 9.19
CA LEU A 135 0.87 -14.16 8.91
C LEU A 135 1.59 -14.18 7.54
N PRO A 136 2.74 -14.87 7.43
CA PRO A 136 3.36 -15.11 6.13
C PRO A 136 2.49 -16.07 5.28
N PRO A 137 2.64 -16.06 3.94
CA PRO A 137 1.96 -17.01 3.07
C PRO A 137 2.21 -18.47 3.47
N GLY A 138 1.15 -19.29 3.55
CA GLY A 138 1.24 -20.72 3.91
C GLY A 138 1.18 -21.03 5.42
N GLY A 139 0.65 -20.11 6.23
CA GLY A 139 0.80 -20.00 7.68
C GLY A 139 0.39 -21.20 8.56
N GLU A 140 1.34 -22.09 8.86
CA GLU A 140 1.19 -23.12 9.90
C GLU A 140 2.39 -23.25 10.85
N ARG A 141 3.38 -22.35 10.77
CA ARG A 141 4.60 -22.42 11.59
C ARG A 141 4.86 -21.10 12.30
N ARG A 142 5.59 -21.16 13.41
CA ARG A 142 6.15 -19.95 14.01
C ARG A 142 7.05 -19.25 12.98
N PHE A 143 7.00 -17.94 12.93
CA PHE A 143 7.70 -17.13 11.93
C PHE A 143 8.30 -15.86 12.56
N SER A 144 9.22 -15.22 11.84
CA SER A 144 9.83 -13.98 12.30
C SER A 144 8.89 -12.78 12.15
N VAL A 145 8.78 -11.95 13.18
CA VAL A 145 8.09 -10.66 13.10
C VAL A 145 8.68 -9.79 11.98
N HIS A 146 9.98 -9.95 11.69
CA HIS A 146 10.71 -9.22 10.65
C HIS A 146 10.48 -9.73 9.22
N HIS A 147 9.60 -10.73 9.01
CA HIS A 147 9.25 -11.16 7.65
C HIS A 147 8.64 -10.02 6.81
N ARG A 148 8.10 -8.99 7.46
CA ARG A 148 7.68 -7.73 6.87
C ARG A 148 8.43 -6.59 7.54
N ALA A 149 9.14 -5.79 6.76
CA ALA A 149 9.82 -4.60 7.23
C ALA A 149 9.22 -3.34 6.58
N GLU A 150 9.15 -2.26 7.35
CA GLU A 150 8.75 -0.95 6.88
C GLU A 150 9.81 0.07 7.29
N CYS A 151 10.36 0.79 6.31
CA CYS A 151 11.40 1.77 6.50
C CYS A 151 10.85 3.17 6.18
N TRP A 152 11.10 4.11 7.08
CA TRP A 152 10.78 5.53 6.91
C TRP A 152 12.04 6.38 6.82
N THR A 153 13.13 5.89 7.39
CA THR A 153 14.41 6.59 7.53
C THR A 153 15.57 5.68 7.13
N ARG A 154 16.73 6.30 6.93
CA ARG A 154 17.98 5.55 6.69
C ARG A 154 18.31 4.59 7.83
N ALA A 155 18.05 4.97 9.08
CA ALA A 155 18.30 4.12 10.24
C ALA A 155 17.46 2.83 10.20
N ASP A 156 16.22 2.91 9.70
CA ASP A 156 15.38 1.73 9.51
C ASP A 156 15.96 0.79 8.45
N VAL A 157 16.53 1.36 7.38
CA VAL A 157 17.21 0.61 6.32
C VAL A 157 18.48 -0.07 6.84
N ASP A 158 19.30 0.65 7.61
CA ASP A 158 20.53 0.10 8.18
C ASP A 158 20.23 -1.08 9.12
N ARG A 159 19.11 -1.00 9.86
CA ARG A 159 18.65 -2.06 10.75
C ARG A 159 18.28 -3.35 10.02
N LEU A 160 17.88 -3.30 8.74
CA LEU A 160 17.54 -4.51 7.98
C LEU A 160 18.67 -5.55 7.95
N ALA A 161 19.93 -5.11 8.09
CA ALA A 161 21.08 -6.01 8.12
C ALA A 161 21.05 -7.01 9.29
N THR A 162 20.37 -6.69 10.40
CA THR A 162 20.30 -7.56 11.59
C THR A 162 19.36 -8.75 11.41
N PHE A 163 18.44 -8.68 10.45
CA PHE A 163 17.44 -9.71 10.13
C PHE A 163 17.27 -9.88 8.62
N ALA A 164 18.37 -9.78 7.87
CA ALA A 164 18.34 -9.79 6.42
C ALA A 164 17.79 -11.09 5.82
N GLY A 165 17.96 -12.22 6.53
CA GLY A 165 17.50 -13.54 6.09
C GLY A 165 16.00 -13.73 6.22
N GLU A 166 15.35 -12.91 7.03
CA GLU A 166 13.96 -13.03 7.44
C GLU A 166 13.04 -12.17 6.56
N VAL A 167 13.52 -11.03 6.04
CA VAL A 167 12.68 -10.07 5.29
C VAL A 167 12.16 -10.66 3.98
N VAL A 168 10.83 -10.82 3.89
CA VAL A 168 10.11 -11.27 2.69
C VAL A 168 9.40 -10.10 1.99
N PHE A 169 8.91 -9.13 2.77
CA PHE A 169 8.23 -7.94 2.28
C PHE A 169 8.92 -6.69 2.82
N LEU A 170 9.25 -5.74 1.93
CA LEU A 170 9.85 -4.47 2.30
C LEU A 170 9.01 -3.30 1.79
N ASP A 171 8.67 -2.39 2.69
CA ASP A 171 8.01 -1.12 2.39
C ASP A 171 8.98 0.06 2.59
N LEU A 172 9.17 0.88 1.57
CA LEU A 172 9.98 2.10 1.58
C LEU A 172 9.04 3.30 1.47
N VAL A 173 8.79 3.95 2.60
CA VAL A 173 7.61 4.82 2.75
C VAL A 173 7.85 6.24 2.23
N THR A 174 8.98 6.85 2.58
CA THR A 174 9.23 8.28 2.34
C THR A 174 10.09 8.52 1.10
N ALA A 175 10.04 9.75 0.58
CA ALA A 175 10.91 10.18 -0.52
C ALA A 175 12.38 10.37 -0.12
N ASP A 176 12.66 10.52 1.18
CA ASP A 176 14.02 10.61 1.73
C ASP A 176 14.78 9.29 1.59
N LEU A 177 14.09 8.18 1.36
CA LEU A 177 14.68 6.89 0.98
C LEU A 177 15.00 6.91 -0.52
N ASP A 178 15.92 7.80 -0.88
CA ASP A 178 16.29 8.08 -2.25
C ASP A 178 17.10 6.95 -2.93
N ALA A 179 17.51 7.17 -4.18
CA ALA A 179 18.30 6.21 -4.93
C ALA A 179 19.60 5.79 -4.22
N ALA A 180 20.24 6.68 -3.46
CA ALA A 180 21.48 6.38 -2.76
C ALA A 180 21.23 5.50 -1.53
N VAL A 181 20.16 5.76 -0.77
CA VAL A 181 19.74 4.91 0.35
C VAL A 181 19.35 3.52 -0.15
N VAL A 182 18.57 3.44 -1.23
CA VAL A 182 18.09 2.17 -1.77
C VAL A 182 19.23 1.37 -2.41
N ALA A 183 20.16 2.02 -3.11
CA ALA A 183 21.40 1.39 -3.57
C ALA A 183 22.23 0.81 -2.41
N GLY A 184 22.12 1.41 -1.22
CA GLY A 184 22.77 0.98 0.01
C GLY A 184 22.03 -0.11 0.80
N LEU A 185 20.87 -0.62 0.37
CA LEU A 185 20.18 -1.71 1.07
C LEU A 185 21.13 -2.89 1.35
N PRO A 186 20.99 -3.63 2.46
CA PRO A 186 21.69 -4.91 2.59
C PRO A 186 21.17 -5.91 1.55
N THR A 187 21.92 -6.97 1.28
CA THR A 187 21.39 -8.09 0.47
C THR A 187 20.32 -8.82 1.29
N LEU A 188 19.09 -8.87 0.78
CA LEU A 188 17.95 -9.50 1.43
C LEU A 188 17.56 -10.77 0.67
N PRO A 189 18.14 -11.95 1.00
CA PRO A 189 18.01 -13.15 0.18
C PRO A 189 16.58 -13.69 0.08
N ALA A 190 15.71 -13.44 1.08
CA ALA A 190 14.32 -13.88 1.11
C ALA A 190 13.32 -12.87 0.55
N LEU A 191 13.78 -11.65 0.19
CA LEU A 191 12.91 -10.55 -0.20
C LEU A 191 12.16 -10.86 -1.50
N ALA A 192 10.86 -11.04 -1.39
CA ALA A 192 9.97 -11.40 -2.50
C ALA A 192 9.17 -10.21 -3.03
N VAL A 193 8.87 -9.23 -2.16
CA VAL A 193 8.04 -8.07 -2.50
C VAL A 193 8.70 -6.78 -2.00
N VAL A 194 8.82 -5.80 -2.89
CA VAL A 194 9.15 -4.42 -2.54
C VAL A 194 8.00 -3.50 -2.92
N GLU A 195 7.61 -2.66 -1.98
CA GLU A 195 6.78 -1.49 -2.22
C GLU A 195 7.58 -0.23 -1.90
N HIS A 196 7.59 0.73 -2.82
CA HIS A 196 8.16 2.04 -2.57
C HIS A 196 7.10 3.11 -2.86
N ARG A 197 6.71 3.85 -1.83
CA ARG A 197 5.51 4.69 -1.85
C ARG A 197 5.74 6.13 -2.34
N ALA A 198 6.99 6.57 -2.42
CA ALA A 198 7.36 7.93 -2.82
C ALA A 198 8.74 7.95 -3.49
N CYS A 199 8.91 7.15 -4.56
CA CYS A 199 10.17 6.97 -5.25
C CYS A 199 10.59 8.22 -6.07
N ALA A 200 11.86 8.61 -5.97
CA ALA A 200 12.46 9.68 -6.76
C ALA A 200 13.71 9.21 -7.53
N PHE A 201 13.63 8.04 -8.17
CA PHE A 201 14.78 7.43 -8.82
C PHE A 201 15.08 8.03 -10.21
N GLY A 202 16.38 8.23 -10.48
CA GLY A 202 16.88 8.55 -11.81
C GLY A 202 16.88 7.33 -12.76
N PRO A 203 17.67 7.35 -13.84
CA PRO A 203 17.71 6.30 -14.86
C PRO A 203 17.97 4.88 -14.36
N ASP A 204 18.70 4.73 -13.24
CA ASP A 204 19.07 3.43 -12.65
C ASP A 204 18.09 2.93 -11.59
N ALA A 205 16.81 3.27 -11.73
CA ALA A 205 15.73 2.95 -10.77
C ALA A 205 15.63 1.45 -10.39
N LEU A 206 16.07 0.55 -11.27
CA LEU A 206 16.00 -0.90 -11.05
C LEU A 206 17.28 -1.51 -10.45
N ALA A 207 18.40 -0.79 -10.47
CA ALA A 207 19.71 -1.33 -10.08
C ALA A 207 19.76 -1.91 -8.67
N PRO A 208 19.18 -1.26 -7.64
CA PRO A 208 19.22 -1.80 -6.28
C PRO A 208 18.51 -3.14 -6.11
N PHE A 209 17.53 -3.43 -6.98
CA PHE A 209 16.67 -4.61 -6.90
C PHE A 209 17.22 -5.80 -7.69
N ALA A 210 18.10 -5.56 -8.67
CA ALA A 210 18.71 -6.59 -9.51
C ALA A 210 19.47 -7.66 -8.69
N ARG A 211 20.02 -7.26 -7.54
CA ARG A 211 20.77 -8.14 -6.62
C ARG A 211 19.90 -8.96 -5.65
N MET A 212 18.58 -8.80 -5.67
CA MET A 212 17.66 -9.50 -4.76
C MET A 212 17.15 -10.79 -5.44
N PRO A 213 17.67 -11.98 -5.11
CA PRO A 213 17.43 -13.19 -5.90
C PRO A 213 15.99 -13.70 -5.80
N ALA A 214 15.34 -13.50 -4.66
CA ALA A 214 13.96 -13.92 -4.41
C ALA A 214 12.91 -12.91 -4.89
N LEU A 215 13.30 -11.71 -5.35
CA LEU A 215 12.35 -10.65 -5.69
C LEU A 215 11.44 -11.09 -6.84
N ARG A 216 10.13 -10.97 -6.66
CA ARG A 216 9.11 -11.30 -7.67
C ARG A 216 8.19 -10.13 -7.98
N THR A 217 7.91 -9.30 -6.98
CA THR A 217 6.97 -8.19 -7.10
C THR A 217 7.66 -6.88 -6.75
N LEU A 218 7.62 -5.92 -7.68
CA LEU A 218 8.10 -4.56 -7.46
C LEU A 218 6.95 -3.58 -7.69
N ARG A 219 6.60 -2.82 -6.65
CA ARG A 219 5.56 -1.78 -6.71
C ARG A 219 6.20 -0.44 -6.40
N VAL A 220 6.10 0.50 -7.33
CA VAL A 220 6.69 1.82 -7.21
C VAL A 220 5.60 2.85 -7.45
N ARG A 221 5.43 3.74 -6.47
CA ARG A 221 4.74 5.00 -6.63
C ARG A 221 5.77 6.09 -6.73
N VAL A 222 5.78 6.81 -7.85
CA VAL A 222 6.71 7.91 -8.08
C VAL A 222 6.23 9.13 -7.30
N ALA A 223 7.15 9.78 -6.58
CA ALA A 223 6.84 11.00 -5.85
C ALA A 223 6.39 12.09 -6.83
N ARG A 224 5.39 12.90 -6.42
CA ARG A 224 4.82 13.94 -7.28
C ARG A 224 5.90 14.91 -7.77
N GLY A 225 6.05 15.02 -9.09
CA GLY A 225 7.02 15.92 -9.72
C GLY A 225 8.47 15.39 -9.71
N ALA A 226 8.72 14.19 -9.19
CA ALA A 226 10.03 13.57 -9.28
C ALA A 226 10.32 13.11 -10.72
N ALA A 227 11.60 13.14 -11.08
CA ALA A 227 12.07 12.44 -12.26
C ALA A 227 11.98 10.91 -12.02
N PHE A 228 11.62 10.17 -13.06
CA PHE A 228 11.61 8.70 -13.04
C PHE A 228 11.99 8.16 -14.41
N SER A 229 12.90 7.18 -14.45
CA SER A 229 13.28 6.50 -15.69
C SER A 229 13.78 5.08 -15.44
N VAL A 230 13.43 4.18 -16.36
CA VAL A 230 13.95 2.79 -16.39
C VAL A 230 14.98 2.58 -17.50
N ALA A 231 15.57 3.67 -18.02
CA ALA A 231 16.51 3.62 -19.14
C ALA A 231 17.90 3.07 -18.78
N GLY A 232 18.27 3.05 -17.51
CA GLY A 232 19.55 2.57 -16.99
C GLY A 232 19.78 1.08 -17.25
N ASP A 233 20.98 0.58 -16.93
CA ASP A 233 21.47 -0.69 -17.47
C ASP A 233 21.08 -1.95 -16.70
N ALA A 234 20.55 -1.79 -15.49
CA ALA A 234 20.19 -2.90 -14.63
C ALA A 234 19.05 -3.77 -15.21
N THR A 235 19.21 -5.09 -15.09
CA THR A 235 18.16 -6.06 -15.43
C THR A 235 17.70 -6.80 -14.18
N CYS A 236 16.39 -7.02 -14.09
CA CYS A 236 15.73 -7.73 -12.99
C CYS A 236 14.98 -8.95 -13.56
N PRO A 237 15.67 -9.98 -14.08
CA PRO A 237 15.03 -11.17 -14.66
C PRO A 237 14.20 -11.97 -13.65
N GLN A 238 14.39 -11.75 -12.36
CA GLN A 238 13.63 -12.41 -11.30
C GLN A 238 12.22 -11.81 -11.11
N VAL A 239 12.01 -10.55 -11.48
CA VAL A 239 10.73 -9.86 -11.28
C VAL A 239 9.68 -10.37 -12.27
N ARG A 240 8.49 -10.67 -11.76
CA ARG A 240 7.33 -11.20 -12.49
C ARG A 240 6.15 -10.23 -12.49
N SER A 241 6.01 -9.42 -11.44
CA SER A 241 4.98 -8.39 -11.32
C SER A 241 5.61 -7.02 -11.09
N LEU A 242 5.21 -6.05 -11.93
CA LEU A 242 5.66 -4.66 -11.86
C LEU A 242 4.45 -3.74 -11.81
N SER A 243 4.37 -2.89 -10.79
CA SER A 243 3.39 -1.81 -10.71
C SER A 243 4.12 -0.47 -10.63
N LEU A 244 3.82 0.43 -11.56
CA LEU A 244 4.34 1.79 -11.60
C LEU A 244 3.17 2.77 -11.56
N THR A 245 3.11 3.58 -10.51
CA THR A 245 2.01 4.54 -10.30
C THR A 245 2.55 5.95 -10.13
N ASP A 246 1.71 6.93 -10.47
CA ASP A 246 2.05 8.37 -10.47
C ASP A 246 3.25 8.71 -11.37
N LEU A 247 3.40 7.99 -12.49
CA LEU A 247 4.47 8.21 -13.46
C LEU A 247 4.48 9.66 -14.00
N PRO A 248 5.67 10.21 -14.30
CA PRO A 248 5.78 11.58 -14.80
C PRO A 248 5.14 11.74 -16.19
N PRO A 249 4.65 12.94 -16.55
CA PRO A 249 4.03 13.23 -17.84
C PRO A 249 5.07 13.40 -18.96
N THR A 250 6.21 12.72 -18.85
CA THR A 250 7.34 12.75 -19.78
C THR A 250 7.75 11.32 -20.12
N PRO A 251 8.48 11.10 -21.23
CA PRO A 251 9.05 9.79 -21.50
C PRO A 251 9.88 9.27 -20.32
N TRP A 252 9.57 8.06 -19.87
CA TRP A 252 10.20 7.41 -18.72
C TRP A 252 10.93 6.11 -19.08
N GLY A 253 11.03 5.80 -20.37
CA GLY A 253 11.75 4.62 -20.89
C GLY A 253 10.91 3.35 -20.98
N PHE A 254 9.60 3.44 -21.25
CA PHE A 254 8.71 2.28 -21.40
C PHE A 254 9.27 1.23 -22.37
N GLU A 255 9.89 1.67 -23.47
CA GLU A 255 10.50 0.80 -24.49
C GLU A 255 11.58 -0.13 -23.93
N GLN A 256 12.18 0.21 -22.79
CA GLN A 256 13.22 -0.58 -22.13
C GLN A 256 12.63 -1.63 -21.18
N VAL A 257 11.37 -1.51 -20.76
CA VAL A 257 10.76 -2.42 -19.77
C VAL A 257 10.91 -3.90 -20.17
N PRO A 258 10.60 -4.33 -21.41
CA PRO A 258 10.77 -5.74 -21.81
C PRO A 258 12.23 -6.23 -21.77
N ARG A 259 13.20 -5.33 -21.88
CA ARG A 259 14.63 -5.67 -21.81
C ARG A 259 15.12 -5.71 -20.37
N ARG A 260 14.64 -4.76 -19.54
CA ARG A 260 15.07 -4.64 -18.13
C ARG A 260 14.35 -5.64 -17.22
N VAL A 261 13.12 -6.04 -17.55
CA VAL A 261 12.35 -7.03 -16.80
C VAL A 261 11.84 -8.10 -17.78
N PRO A 262 12.74 -8.94 -18.33
CA PRO A 262 12.42 -9.82 -19.47
C PRO A 262 11.42 -10.93 -19.16
N ASN A 263 11.12 -11.15 -17.88
CA ASN A 263 10.35 -12.25 -17.34
C ASN A 263 9.00 -11.80 -16.76
N LEU A 264 8.61 -10.56 -17.05
CA LEU A 264 7.40 -9.91 -16.55
C LEU A 264 6.13 -10.56 -17.10
N THR A 265 5.24 -10.98 -16.21
CA THR A 265 3.91 -11.56 -16.53
C THR A 265 2.78 -10.59 -16.22
N ASP A 266 2.94 -9.72 -15.22
CA ASP A 266 1.92 -8.79 -14.77
C ASP A 266 2.47 -7.36 -14.74
N LEU A 267 1.82 -6.43 -15.46
CA LEU A 267 2.21 -5.03 -15.50
C LEU A 267 1.02 -4.11 -15.17
N THR A 268 1.19 -3.26 -14.16
CA THR A 268 0.22 -2.20 -13.84
C THR A 268 0.87 -0.84 -14.01
N LEU A 269 0.21 0.06 -14.75
CA LEU A 269 0.67 1.42 -15.00
C LEU A 269 -0.42 2.43 -14.63
N ALA A 270 -0.07 3.45 -13.86
CA ALA A 270 -0.99 4.56 -13.57
C ALA A 270 -0.30 5.93 -13.67
N ALA A 271 -0.95 6.87 -14.36
CA ALA A 271 -0.47 8.24 -14.53
C ALA A 271 -1.60 9.18 -14.96
N GLU A 272 -1.47 10.50 -14.79
CA GLU A 272 -2.39 11.43 -15.46
C GLU A 272 -2.16 11.42 -16.98
N VAL A 273 -0.91 11.54 -17.41
CA VAL A 273 -0.46 11.42 -18.80
C VAL A 273 0.57 10.29 -18.88
N LEU A 274 0.21 9.19 -19.52
CA LEU A 274 1.04 8.00 -19.63
C LEU A 274 1.75 7.94 -20.99
N HIS A 275 3.06 8.03 -20.99
CA HIS A 275 3.90 7.84 -22.18
C HIS A 275 4.22 6.37 -22.41
N LEU A 276 3.81 5.82 -23.55
CA LEU A 276 4.06 4.44 -23.97
C LEU A 276 4.64 4.43 -25.38
N ASP A 277 5.98 4.43 -25.47
CA ASP A 277 6.70 4.26 -26.72
C ASP A 277 7.38 2.89 -26.74
N GLY A 278 7.21 2.10 -27.80
CA GLY A 278 7.83 0.79 -27.94
C GLY A 278 6.85 -0.38 -27.91
N SER A 279 7.29 -1.54 -27.46
CA SER A 279 6.48 -2.77 -27.47
C SER A 279 6.33 -3.31 -26.06
N PHE A 280 5.16 -3.85 -25.75
CA PHE A 280 5.03 -4.70 -24.56
C PHE A 280 5.84 -5.99 -24.74
N GLY A 281 6.32 -6.56 -23.63
CA GLY A 281 7.02 -7.84 -23.65
C GLY A 281 6.09 -8.98 -24.08
N SER A 282 6.61 -9.94 -24.84
CA SER A 282 5.82 -11.09 -25.33
C SER A 282 5.43 -12.09 -24.24
N GLY A 283 6.02 -11.99 -23.04
CA GLY A 283 5.71 -12.84 -21.89
C GLY A 283 4.66 -12.27 -20.92
N LEU A 284 4.04 -11.14 -21.26
CA LEU A 284 3.00 -10.52 -20.43
C LEU A 284 1.68 -11.25 -20.58
N ASP A 285 1.10 -11.65 -19.45
CA ASP A 285 -0.22 -12.26 -19.36
C ASP A 285 -1.28 -11.19 -19.07
N ARG A 286 -0.96 -10.23 -18.18
CA ARG A 286 -1.91 -9.21 -17.71
C ARG A 286 -1.34 -7.80 -17.76
N VAL A 287 -2.13 -6.88 -18.31
CA VAL A 287 -1.85 -5.44 -18.26
C VAL A 287 -3.05 -4.66 -17.69
N GLY A 288 -2.76 -3.86 -16.66
CA GLY A 288 -3.68 -2.88 -16.09
C GLY A 288 -3.20 -1.46 -16.37
N ILE A 289 -4.03 -0.63 -17.01
CA ILE A 289 -3.71 0.78 -17.27
C ILE A 289 -4.80 1.70 -16.70
N THR A 290 -4.36 2.65 -15.88
CA THR A 290 -5.19 3.74 -15.37
C THR A 290 -4.58 5.07 -15.79
N ALA A 291 -5.14 5.72 -16.80
CA ALA A 291 -4.63 6.99 -17.28
C ALA A 291 -5.71 8.01 -17.65
N GLY A 292 -5.41 9.29 -17.42
CA GLY A 292 -6.22 10.40 -17.96
C GLY A 292 -6.02 10.56 -19.47
N ARG A 293 -4.77 10.38 -19.93
CA ARG A 293 -4.38 10.39 -21.33
C ARG A 293 -3.22 9.43 -21.57
N VAL A 294 -3.20 8.78 -22.72
CA VAL A 294 -2.06 7.97 -23.18
C VAL A 294 -1.43 8.64 -24.40
N VAL A 295 -0.09 8.69 -24.45
CA VAL A 295 0.70 9.28 -25.53
C VAL A 295 1.76 8.28 -25.97
N GLY A 296 2.07 8.22 -27.27
CA GLY A 296 3.14 7.39 -27.82
C GLY A 296 2.64 6.34 -28.81
N ARG A 297 3.55 5.47 -29.26
CA ARG A 297 3.26 4.37 -30.19
C ARG A 297 3.61 3.04 -29.55
N ALA A 298 2.68 2.50 -28.78
CA ALA A 298 2.83 1.20 -28.14
C ALA A 298 2.32 0.06 -29.04
N VAL A 299 3.09 -1.02 -29.16
CA VAL A 299 2.69 -2.25 -29.83
C VAL A 299 2.27 -3.30 -28.81
N VAL A 300 1.02 -3.74 -28.90
CA VAL A 300 0.42 -4.72 -27.98
C VAL A 300 0.53 -6.14 -28.58
N PRO A 301 1.09 -7.12 -27.85
CA PRO A 301 1.12 -8.52 -28.24
C PRO A 301 -0.27 -9.10 -28.47
N ALA A 302 -0.38 -10.04 -29.42
CA ALA A 302 -1.59 -10.81 -29.60
C ALA A 302 -1.89 -11.65 -28.34
N GLY A 303 -3.16 -11.69 -27.91
CA GLY A 303 -3.62 -12.51 -26.78
C GLY A 303 -3.43 -11.89 -25.38
N LEU A 304 -2.94 -10.66 -25.28
CA LEU A 304 -2.77 -9.98 -23.99
C LEU A 304 -4.12 -9.64 -23.33
N GLU A 305 -4.30 -10.04 -22.07
CA GLU A 305 -5.45 -9.59 -21.29
C GLU A 305 -5.26 -8.12 -20.88
N PHE A 306 -6.15 -7.26 -21.38
CA PHE A 306 -6.06 -5.83 -21.19
C PHE A 306 -7.24 -5.31 -20.37
N THR A 307 -6.93 -4.71 -19.22
CA THR A 307 -7.91 -3.97 -18.42
C THR A 307 -7.53 -2.49 -18.42
N SER A 308 -8.49 -1.63 -18.77
CA SER A 308 -8.26 -0.18 -18.75
C SER A 308 -9.41 0.57 -18.12
N THR A 309 -9.06 1.60 -17.36
CA THR A 309 -9.98 2.64 -16.91
C THR A 309 -9.46 3.97 -17.43
N MET A 310 -10.07 4.48 -18.51
CA MET A 310 -9.77 5.80 -19.06
C MET A 310 -10.88 6.77 -18.66
N ARG A 311 -10.50 7.96 -18.16
CA ARG A 311 -11.47 9.06 -18.01
C ARG A 311 -11.83 9.57 -19.41
N PRO A 312 -13.11 9.91 -19.70
CA PRO A 312 -13.52 10.30 -21.04
C PRO A 312 -13.00 11.71 -21.39
N VAL A 313 -11.83 11.82 -22.01
CA VAL A 313 -11.38 13.03 -22.72
C VAL A 313 -10.54 12.68 -23.96
N SER A 314 -10.78 13.44 -25.02
CA SER A 314 -10.49 13.21 -26.45
C SER A 314 -9.02 12.97 -26.86
N ALA A 315 -8.69 11.72 -27.20
CA ALA A 315 -7.90 11.31 -28.37
C ALA A 315 -7.96 9.78 -28.50
N PRO A 316 -8.11 9.19 -29.71
CA PRO A 316 -8.10 7.75 -29.86
C PRO A 316 -6.73 7.19 -29.51
N LEU A 317 -6.70 6.23 -28.60
CA LEU A 317 -5.58 5.32 -28.43
C LEU A 317 -5.43 4.55 -29.75
N VAL A 318 -4.41 4.87 -30.56
CA VAL A 318 -4.08 4.08 -31.75
C VAL A 318 -3.28 2.87 -31.27
N ILE A 319 -3.98 1.83 -30.81
CA ILE A 319 -3.39 0.50 -30.65
C ILE A 319 -3.32 -0.12 -32.04
N SER A 320 -2.15 -0.14 -32.66
CA SER A 320 -1.94 -0.95 -33.86
C SER A 320 -1.78 -2.42 -33.43
N GLY A 321 -2.78 -3.26 -33.74
CA GLY A 321 -2.70 -4.71 -33.55
C GLY A 321 -3.86 -5.40 -32.81
N ALA A 322 -4.92 -4.68 -32.43
CA ALA A 322 -6.08 -5.26 -31.75
C ALA A 322 -7.34 -5.20 -32.64
N ASP A 323 -7.60 -6.25 -33.42
CA ASP A 323 -8.87 -6.40 -34.16
C ASP A 323 -10.08 -6.69 -33.26
N HIS A 324 -9.90 -6.82 -31.94
CA HIS A 324 -11.01 -7.02 -30.99
C HIS A 324 -10.80 -6.23 -29.70
N LEU A 325 -11.30 -4.99 -29.67
CA LEU A 325 -11.59 -4.26 -28.43
C LEU A 325 -13.04 -3.81 -28.48
N GLN A 326 -13.95 -4.58 -27.86
CA GLN A 326 -15.24 -4.04 -27.45
C GLN A 326 -15.10 -3.50 -26.03
N PRO A 327 -15.55 -2.27 -25.73
CA PRO A 327 -15.78 -1.85 -24.36
C PRO A 327 -16.87 -2.76 -23.77
N GLY A 328 -16.60 -3.40 -22.63
CA GLY A 328 -17.62 -4.10 -21.86
C GLY A 328 -18.73 -3.13 -21.47
N VAL A 329 -19.85 -3.19 -22.19
CA VAL A 329 -21.06 -2.44 -21.87
C VAL A 329 -21.64 -3.06 -20.59
N ALA A 330 -21.61 -2.32 -19.49
CA ALA A 330 -22.43 -2.61 -18.34
C ALA A 330 -23.91 -2.52 -18.77
N GLY A 331 -24.61 -3.64 -18.71
CA GLY A 331 -26.04 -3.71 -18.98
C GLY A 331 -26.83 -2.91 -17.93
N GLY A 332 -27.63 -1.96 -18.43
CA GLY A 332 -28.67 -1.25 -17.69
C GLY A 332 -29.65 -0.71 -18.72
N GLY A 333 -30.81 -1.37 -18.87
CA GLY A 333 -31.80 -1.06 -19.90
C GLY A 333 -32.39 0.35 -19.76
N PRO A 334 -32.95 0.91 -20.85
CA PRO A 334 -33.59 2.21 -20.82
C PRO A 334 -35.00 2.08 -20.23
N GLY A 335 -35.17 2.54 -18.99
CA GLY A 335 -36.48 2.87 -18.43
C GLY A 335 -36.83 4.33 -18.74
N GLU A 336 -37.69 4.48 -19.74
CA GLU A 336 -38.85 5.39 -19.72
C GLU A 336 -38.63 6.91 -19.80
N LEU A 337 -39.07 7.49 -20.94
CA LEU A 337 -39.60 8.86 -21.03
C LEU A 337 -40.52 8.96 -22.26
N ALA A 338 -41.83 8.93 -22.01
CA ALA A 338 -42.94 9.44 -22.84
C ALA A 338 -44.23 9.09 -22.09
N ASP A 339 -45.30 9.87 -22.04
CA ASP A 339 -45.54 11.28 -22.28
C ASP A 339 -46.81 11.60 -21.49
N VAL A 340 -46.99 12.85 -21.13
CA VAL A 340 -48.20 13.38 -20.50
C VAL A 340 -49.28 13.52 -21.59
N ASP A 341 -50.43 12.85 -21.48
CA ASP A 341 -51.73 13.54 -21.66
C ASP A 341 -53.01 12.74 -21.29
N ALA A 342 -53.97 13.53 -20.81
CA ALA A 342 -55.44 13.38 -20.83
C ALA A 342 -56.18 12.21 -20.11
N ARG A 343 -56.61 12.51 -18.87
CA ARG A 343 -58.00 12.56 -18.30
C ARG A 343 -59.19 11.98 -19.10
N PRO A 344 -60.32 11.58 -18.45
CA PRO A 344 -60.92 12.16 -17.22
C PRO A 344 -60.67 11.41 -15.93
#